data_AF-A0A1G5A9N3-F1
#
_entry.id   AF-A0A1G5A9N3-F1
#
_cell.length_a   1.000
_cell.length_b   1.000
_cell.length_c   1.000
_cell.angle_alpha   90.00
_cell.angle_beta   90.00
_cell.angle_gamma   90.00
#
_symmetry.space_group_name_H-M   'P 1'
#
loop_
_entity.id
_entity.type
_entity.pdbx_description
1 polymer ?
#
loop_
_entity_poly.entity_id
_entity_poly.type
_entity_poly.pdbx_seq_one_letter_code
_entity_poly.pdbx_strand_id
1 'polypeptide(L)'
;MEVISFVALAAGLIIGLGAVGACIGIGIMGSKYLESAARQPELMGELQTKMFLLAGLIDAAFIIGTGIALWFATANPFLAQIANLPK
;
A
#
# COMPACT_ATOMS: atom_id res chain seq x y z
N MET A 1 -15.72 -21.25 10.39
CA MET A 1 -16.17 -19.84 10.22
C MET A 1 -15.16 -18.86 10.81
N GLU A 2 -14.60 -19.10 11.99
CA GLU A 2 -13.65 -18.17 12.64
C GLU A 2 -12.43 -17.78 11.78
N VAL A 3 -11.82 -18.74 11.07
CA VAL A 3 -10.65 -18.44 10.22
C VAL A 3 -10.98 -17.46 9.09
N ILE A 4 -12.19 -17.51 8.53
CA ILE A 4 -12.61 -16.57 7.48
C ILE A 4 -12.75 -15.16 8.06
N SER A 5 -13.30 -15.04 9.27
CA SER A 5 -13.42 -13.76 9.98
C SER A 5 -12.05 -13.15 10.31
N PHE A 6 -11.09 -13.95 10.76
CA PHE A 6 -9.72 -13.47 11.01
C PHE A 6 -9.00 -13.06 9.73
N VAL A 7 -9.18 -13.79 8.63
CA VAL A 7 -8.59 -13.42 7.33
C VAL A 7 -9.20 -12.12 6.80
N ALA A 8 -10.51 -11.90 6.94
CA ALA A 8 -11.15 -10.65 6.56
C ALA A 8 -10.63 -9.45 7.37
N LEU A 9 -10.45 -9.62 8.69
CA LEU A 9 -9.83 -8.61 9.55
C LEU A 9 -8.37 -8.33 9.16
N ALA A 10 -7.58 -9.38 8.93
CA ALA A 10 -6.18 -9.23 8.51
C ALA A 10 -6.06 -8.51 7.17
N ALA A 11 -6.90 -8.85 6.19
CA ALA A 11 -6.96 -8.17 4.89
C ALA A 11 -7.31 -6.68 5.06
N GLY A 12 -8.31 -6.36 5.88
CA GLY A 12 -8.68 -4.98 6.20
C GLY A 12 -7.53 -4.18 6.84
N LEU A 13 -6.79 -4.80 7.76
CA LEU A 13 -5.63 -4.16 8.40
C LEU A 13 -4.47 -3.94 7.43
N ILE A 14 -4.15 -4.91 6.57
CA ILE A 14 -3.08 -4.77 5.57
C ILE A 14 -3.39 -3.61 4.62
N ILE A 15 -4.61 -3.53 4.11
CA ILE A 15 -5.03 -2.47 3.20
C ILE A 15 -5.08 -1.12 3.93
N GLY A 16 -5.70 -1.08 5.12
CA GLY A 16 -5.89 0.15 5.88
C GLY A 16 -4.58 0.78 6.33
N LEU A 17 -3.68 -0.01 6.92
CA LEU A 17 -2.36 0.48 7.35
C LEU A 17 -1.48 0.85 6.16
N GLY A 18 -1.55 0.09 5.06
CA GLY A 18 -0.85 0.41 3.83
C GLY A 18 -1.32 1.74 3.22
N ALA A 19 -2.63 1.97 3.18
CA ALA A 19 -3.21 3.20 2.65
C ALA A 19 -2.79 4.43 3.48
N VAL A 20 -2.82 4.32 4.82
CA VAL A 20 -2.37 5.40 5.71
C VAL A 20 -0.90 5.73 5.48
N GLY A 21 -0.03 4.71 5.35
CA GLY A 21 1.39 4.90 5.05
C GLY A 21 1.62 5.60 3.71
N ALA A 22 0.90 5.20 2.66
CA ALA A 22 1.00 5.81 1.34
C ALA A 22 0.52 7.28 1.34
N CYS A 23 -0.63 7.57 1.95
CA CYS A 23 -1.17 8.93 2.03
C CYS A 23 -0.22 9.89 2.78
N ILE A 24 0.36 9.43 3.90
CA ILE A 24 1.33 10.23 4.66
C ILE A 24 2.61 10.45 3.84
N GLY A 25 3.14 9.40 3.21
CA GLY A 25 4.35 9.49 2.38
C GLY A 25 4.20 10.46 1.22
N ILE A 26 3.11 10.34 0.44
CA ILE A 26 2.82 11.23 -0.69
C ILE A 26 2.55 12.65 -0.20
N GLY A 27 1.84 12.84 0.91
CA GLY A 27 1.56 14.17 1.47
C GLY A 27 2.82 14.92 1.88
N ILE A 28 3.75 14.25 2.60
CA ILE A 28 5.02 14.85 3.00
C ILE A 28 5.87 15.18 1.76
N MET A 29 6.01 14.23 0.85
CA MET A 29 6.79 14.39 -0.37
C MET A 29 6.23 15.53 -1.24
N GLY A 30 4.91 15.59 -1.44
CA GLY A 30 4.23 16.64 -2.21
C GLY A 30 4.42 18.03 -1.59
N SER A 31 4.34 18.14 -0.26
CA SER A 31 4.58 19.42 0.43
C SER A 31 6.00 19.94 0.20
N LYS A 32 7.00 19.05 0.23
CA LYS A 32 8.41 19.40 0.00
C LYS A 32 8.70 19.75 -1.45
N TYR A 33 8.03 19.07 -2.39
CA TYR A 33 8.10 19.41 -3.80
C TYR A 33 7.56 20.83 -4.05
N LEU A 34 6.38 21.17 -3.50
CA LEU A 34 5.79 22.50 -3.65
C LEU A 34 6.65 23.59 -3.01
N GLU A 35 7.21 23.34 -1.82
CA GLU A 35 8.14 24.28 -1.15
C GLU A 35 9.40 24.54 -1.99
N SER A 36 9.96 23.49 -2.58
CA SER A 36 11.18 23.58 -3.41
C SER A 36 10.89 24.27 -4.74
N ALA A 37 9.76 23.95 -5.38
CA ALA A 37 9.32 24.57 -6.62
C ALA A 37 9.04 26.07 -6.47
N ALA A 38 8.48 26.48 -5.32
CA ALA A 38 8.24 27.89 -5.01
C ALA A 38 9.53 28.69 -4.79
N ARG A 39 10.58 28.05 -4.24
CA ARG A 39 11.88 28.70 -3.98
C ARG A 39 12.79 28.71 -5.22
N GLN A 40 12.75 27.66 -6.02
CA GLN A 40 13.65 27.44 -7.16
C GLN A 40 12.86 26.86 -8.35
N PRO A 41 12.17 27.72 -9.13
CA PRO A 41 11.35 27.26 -10.26
C PRO A 41 12.18 26.59 -11.37
N GLU A 42 13.48 26.89 -11.44
CA GLU A 42 14.43 26.32 -12.39
C GLU A 42 14.62 24.80 -12.21
N LEU A 43 14.50 24.31 -10.97
CA LEU A 43 14.67 22.89 -10.64
C LEU A 43 13.36 22.08 -10.71
N MET A 44 12.24 22.73 -11.06
CA MET A 44 10.92 22.10 -11.01
C MET A 44 10.81 20.87 -11.91
N GLY A 45 11.39 20.92 -13.11
CA GLY A 45 11.38 19.78 -14.05
C GLY A 45 12.18 18.56 -13.56
N GLU A 46 13.35 18.79 -12.97
CA GLU A 46 14.18 17.71 -12.41
C GLU A 46 13.53 17.12 -11.14
N LEU A 47 12.99 17.99 -10.28
CA LEU A 47 12.28 17.59 -9.07
C LEU A 47 11.00 16.81 -9.38
N GLN A 48 10.28 17.14 -10.46
CA GLN A 48 9.07 16.43 -10.87
C GLN A 48 9.37 14.96 -11.25
N THR A 49 10.48 14.73 -11.94
CA THR A 49 10.90 13.36 -12.31
C THR A 49 11.24 12.54 -11.07
N LYS A 50 11.99 13.13 -10.13
CA LYS A 50 12.32 12.49 -8.85
C LYS A 50 11.07 12.27 -7.99
N MET A 51 10.11 13.19 -8.03
CA MET A 51 8.82 13.08 -7.34
C MET A 51 8.04 11.87 -7.84
N PHE A 52 7.92 11.66 -9.15
CA PHE A 52 7.22 10.49 -9.69
C PHE A 52 7.92 9.17 -9.36
N LEU A 53 9.25 9.14 -9.37
CA LEU A 53 10.01 7.95 -8.95
C LEU A 53 9.73 7.59 -7.49
N LEU A 54 9.76 8.58 -6.60
CA LEU A 54 9.48 8.39 -5.18
C LEU A 54 8.00 8.06 -4.92
N ALA A 55 7.08 8.70 -5.66
CA ALA A 55 5.66 8.40 -5.59
C ALA A 55 5.38 6.94 -5.98
N GLY A 56 5.99 6.47 -7.08
CA GLY A 56 5.91 5.08 -7.50
C GLY A 56 6.49 4.11 -6.46
N LEU A 57 7.56 4.47 -5.76
CA LEU A 57 8.12 3.65 -4.68
C LEU A 57 7.19 3.56 -3.47
N ILE A 58 6.55 4.66 -3.09
CA ILE A 58 5.57 4.70 -2.00
C ILE A 58 4.36 3.82 -2.34
N ASP A 59 3.83 3.97 -3.56
CA ASP A 59 2.68 3.20 -4.02
C ASP A 59 3.00 1.72 -4.26
N ALA A 60 4.25 1.37 -4.62
CA ALA A 60 4.65 -0.02 -4.81
C ALA A 60 4.46 -0.86 -3.54
N ALA A 61 4.87 -0.33 -2.37
CA ALA A 61 4.68 -1.02 -1.10
C ALA A 61 3.18 -1.22 -0.77
N PHE A 62 2.34 -0.23 -1.08
CA PHE A 62 0.89 -0.32 -0.92
C PHE A 62 0.26 -1.36 -1.87
N ILE A 63 0.66 -1.38 -3.15
CA ILE A 63 0.14 -2.32 -4.14
C ILE A 63 0.52 -3.76 -3.78
N ILE A 64 1.73 -4.01 -3.28
CA ILE A 64 2.12 -5.35 -2.82
C ILE A 64 1.23 -5.80 -1.65
N GLY A 65 1.00 -4.92 -0.66
CA GLY A 65 0.12 -5.22 0.47
C GLY A 65 -1.33 -5.51 0.04
N THR A 66 -1.89 -4.66 -0.82
CA THR A 66 -3.26 -4.84 -1.34
C THR A 66 -3.38 -6.09 -2.23
N GLY A 67 -2.35 -6.44 -3.00
CA GLY A 67 -2.32 -7.67 -3.79
C GLY A 67 -2.38 -8.93 -2.92
N ILE A 68 -1.64 -8.96 -1.81
CA ILE A 68 -1.69 -10.06 -0.83
C ILE A 68 -3.08 -10.12 -0.17
N ALA A 69 -3.63 -8.98 0.25
CA ALA A 69 -4.95 -8.93 0.86
C ALA A 69 -6.05 -9.40 -0.10
N LEU A 70 -5.97 -9.04 -1.39
CA LEU A 70 -6.90 -9.50 -2.42
C LEU A 70 -6.77 -11.01 -2.67
N TRP A 71 -5.55 -11.54 -2.64
CA TRP A 71 -5.31 -12.99 -2.74
C TRP A 71 -5.94 -13.74 -1.56
N PHE A 72 -5.78 -13.23 -0.34
CA PHE A 72 -6.42 -13.79 0.85
C PHE A 72 -7.95 -13.67 0.83
N ALA A 73 -8.50 -12.63 0.20
CA ALA A 73 -9.94 -12.47 0.07
C ALA A 73 -10.56 -13.40 -1.00
N THR A 74 -9.87 -13.61 -2.12
CA THR A 74 -10.43 -14.29 -3.31
C THR A 74 -10.01 -15.74 -3.47
N ALA A 75 -8.78 -16.09 -3.07
CA ALA A 75 -8.22 -17.43 -3.20
C ALA A 75 -7.48 -17.83 -1.91
N ASN A 76 -8.22 -17.75 -0.80
CA ASN A 76 -7.70 -18.01 0.54
C ASN A 76 -7.09 -19.44 0.67
N PRO A 77 -5.76 -19.57 0.85
CA PRO A 77 -5.10 -20.88 0.91
C PRO A 77 -5.43 -21.66 2.20
N PHE A 78 -5.90 -20.97 3.24
CA PHE A 78 -6.20 -21.59 4.54
C PHE A 78 -7.49 -22.41 4.52
N LEU A 79 -8.37 -22.19 3.54
CA LEU A 79 -9.62 -22.96 3.41
C LEU A 79 -9.36 -24.43 3.07
N ALA A 80 -8.39 -24.72 2.19
CA ALA A 80 -8.04 -26.08 1.80
C ALA A 80 -7.33 -26.86 2.92
N GLN A 81 -6.58 -26.17 3.78
CA GLN A 81 -5.89 -26.79 4.91
C GLN A 81 -6.86 -27.20 6.02
N ILE A 82 -7.90 -26.40 6.29
CA ILE A 82 -8.96 -26.73 7.25
C ILE A 82 -9.76 -27.96 6.79
N ALA A 83 -9.99 -28.11 5.50
CA ALA A 83 -10.72 -29.26 4.95
C ALA A 83 -9.99 -30.61 5.12
N ASN A 84 -8.66 -30.60 5.31
CA ASN A 84 -7.83 -31.80 5.42
C ASN A 84 -7.45 -32.20 6.85
N LEU A 85 -7.93 -31.47 7.86
CA LEU A 85 -7.72 -31.86 9.26
C LEU A 85 -8.59 -33.07 9.63
N PRO A 86 -8.02 -34.12 10.26
CA PRO A 86 -8.83 -35.19 10.84
C PRO A 86 -9.73 -34.56 11.90
N LYS A 87 -11.04 -34.82 11.79
CA LYS A 87 -12.08 -34.29 12.67
C LYS A 87 -11.91 -34.77 14.11
#